data_AF-A0A2R6C5B4-F1
#
_entry.id   AF-A0A2R6C5B4-F1
#
_cell.length_a   1.000
_cell.length_b   1.000
_cell.length_c   1.000
_cell.angle_alpha   90.00
_cell.angle_beta   90.00
_cell.angle_gamma   90.00
#
_symmetry.space_group_name_H-M   'P 1'
#
loop_
_entity.id
_entity.type
_entity.pdbx_description
1 polymer ?
#
loop_
_entity_poly.entity_id
_entity_poly.type
_entity_poly.pdbx_seq_one_letter_code
_entity_poly.pdbx_strand_id
1 'polypeptide(L)' 'MPEAIIDTNCFIYYLVEDSDKHTEALSTLESLDAWLIPPIVVYELV' A
#
# COMPACT_ATOMS: atom_id res chain seq x y z
N MET A 1 4.51 7.70 15.95
CA MET A 1 4.99 6.97 14.78
C MET A 1 3.75 6.54 14.00
N PRO A 2 3.39 7.18 12.87
CA PRO A 2 2.19 6.79 12.13
C PRO A 2 2.34 5.37 11.58
N GLU A 3 1.39 4.51 11.92
CA GLU A 3 1.27 3.15 11.41
C GLU A 3 -0.13 2.96 10.82
N ALA A 4 -0.25 2.09 9.81
CA ALA A 4 -1.54 1.74 9.23
C ALA A 4 -1.60 0.27 8.82
N ILE A 5 -2.82 -0.28 8.82
CA ILE A 5 -3.13 -1.57 8.21
C ILE A 5 -3.32 -1.32 6.71
N ILE A 6 -2.54 -2.02 5.90
CA ILE A 6 -2.55 -1.80 4.46
C ILE A 6 -3.56 -2.74 3.80
N ASP A 7 -4.46 -2.18 3.00
CA ASP A 7 -5.37 -2.92 2.13
C ASP A 7 -4.69 -3.26 0.80
N THR A 8 -5.19 -4.29 0.12
CA THR A 8 -4.67 -4.73 -1.18
C THR A 8 -4.73 -3.63 -2.23
N ASN A 9 -5.79 -2.82 -2.29
CA ASN A 9 -5.85 -1.74 -3.29
C ASN A 9 -4.76 -0.69 -3.07
N CYS A 10 -4.50 -0.31 -1.81
CA CYS A 10 -3.42 0.61 -1.48
C CYS A 10 -2.07 0.04 -1.94
N PHE A 11 -1.86 -1.26 -1.72
CA PHE A 11 -0.64 -1.94 -2.13
C PHE A 11 -0.50 -2.06 -3.65
N ILE A 12 -1.60 -2.34 -4.38
CA ILE A 12 -1.63 -2.38 -5.85
C ILE A 12 -1.30 -1.00 -6.42
N TYR A 13 -1.94 0.07 -5.94
CA TYR A 13 -1.66 1.42 -6.42
C TYR A 13 -0.22 1.83 -6.13
N TYR A 14 0.34 1.39 -5.00
CA TYR A 14 1.75 1.59 -4.69
C TYR A 14 2.68 0.86 -5.66
N LEU A 15 2.38 -0.39 -6.05
CA LEU A 15 3.27 -1.20 -6.89
C LEU A 15 3.14 -0.93 -8.39
N VAL A 16 1.96 -0.56 -8.87
CA VAL A 16 1.69 -0.38 -10.30
C VAL A 16 1.92 1.08 -10.71
N GLU A 17 3.11 1.36 -11.25
CA GLU A 17 3.53 2.72 -11.64
C GLU A 17 2.61 3.39 -12.68
N ASP A 18 1.98 2.60 -13.55
CA ASP A 18 1.04 3.08 -14.58
C ASP A 18 -0.38 3.36 -14.04
N SER A 19 -0.60 3.22 -12.72
CA SER A 19 -1.86 3.58 -12.09
C SER A 19 -1.99 5.09 -11.92
N ASP A 20 -3.16 5.66 -12.25
CA ASP A 20 -3.52 7.05 -11.94
C ASP A 20 -3.41 7.39 -10.44
N LYS A 21 -3.40 6.37 -9.57
CA LYS A 21 -3.31 6.47 -8.11
C LYS A 21 -1.91 6.27 -7.56
N HIS A 22 -0.92 5.99 -8.40
CA HIS A 22 0.42 5.63 -7.95
C HIS A 22 1.09 6.70 -7.09
N THR A 23 1.11 7.95 -7.55
CA THR A 23 1.73 9.07 -6.82
C THR A 23 1.06 9.33 -5.46
N GLU A 24 -0.26 9.20 -5.40
CA GLU A 24 -1.04 9.36 -4.15
C GLU A 24 -0.72 8.22 -3.17
N ALA A 25 -0.69 6.98 -3.65
CA ALA A 25 -0.35 5.82 -2.84
C ALA A 25 1.09 5.87 -2.33
N LEU A 26 2.05 6.22 -3.19
CA LEU A 26 3.47 6.38 -2.86
C LEU A 26 3.64 7.41 -1.72
N SER A 27 3.15 8.63 -1.92
CA SER A 27 3.28 9.69 -0.90
C SER A 27 2.58 9.36 0.42
N THR A 28 1.43 8.67 0.37
CA THR A 28 0.71 8.26 1.57
C THR A 28 1.46 7.17 2.33
N LEU A 29 1.89 6.11 1.64
CA LEU A 29 2.52 4.95 2.27
C LEU A 29 3.93 5.27 2.78
N GLU A 30 4.70 6.10 2.07
CA GLU A 30 6.02 6.56 2.52
C GLU A 30 5.97 7.56 3.68
N SER A 31 4.80 8.14 3.97
CA SER A 31 4.60 8.98 5.17
C SER A 31 4.41 8.18 6.46
N LEU A 32 4.20 6.86 6.35
CA LEU A 32 4.04 5.96 7.49
C LEU A 32 5.40 5.43 7.96
N ASP A 33 5.58 5.36 9.28
CA ASP A 33 6.78 4.77 9.88
C ASP A 33 6.75 3.22 9.82
N ALA A 34 5.56 2.62 9.78
CA ALA A 34 5.38 1.17 9.74
C ALA A 34 4.11 0.76 8.98
N TRP A 35 4.21 -0.37 8.26
CA TRP A 35 3.09 -0.98 7.55
C TRP A 35 2.70 -2.29 8.24
N LEU A 36 1.43 -2.43 8.59
CA LEU A 36 0.86 -3.69 9.07
C LEU A 36 0.16 -4.36 7.88
N ILE A 37 0.71 -5.47 7.39
CA ILE A 37 0.20 -6.16 6.21
C ILE A 37 -0.49 -7.47 6.65
N PRO A 38 -1.83 -7.57 6.59
CA PRO A 38 -2.54 -8.81 6.85
C PRO A 38 -2.14 -9.91 5.85
N PRO A 39 -2.03 -11.19 6.26
CA PRO A 39 -1.70 -12.27 5.33
C PRO A 39 -2.65 -12.38 4.12
N ILE A 40 -3.92 -12.04 4.28
CA ILE A 40 -4.90 -12.04 3.18
C ILE A 40 -4.49 -11.09 2.04
N VAL A 41 -3.89 -9.94 2.36
CA VAL A 41 -3.40 -8.98 1.36
C VAL A 41 -2.29 -9.59 0.51
N VAL A 42 -1.42 -10.40 1.12
CA VAL A 42 -0.39 -11.15 0.38
C VAL A 42 -1.04 -12.17 -0.55
N TYR A 43 -2.07 -12.89 -0.10
CA TYR A 43 -2.78 -13.86 -0.95
C TYR A 43 -3.55 -13.22 -2.11
N GLU A 44 -4.01 -11.98 -1.98
CA GLU A 44 -4.70 -11.26 -3.05
C GLU A 44 -3.74 -10.70 -4.12
N LEU A 45 -2.44 -10.63 -3.83
CA LEU A 45 -1.40 -10.16 -4.76
C LEU A 45 -0.76 -11.27 -5.60
N VAL A 46 -1.05 -12.54 -5.33
CA VAL A 46 -0.48 -13.73 -6.01
C VAL A 46 -1.41 -14.23 -7.11
#